data_AF-A0AAV0Y398-F1
#
_entry.id   AF-A0AAV0Y398-F1
#
_cell.length_a   1.000
_cell.length_b   1.000
_cell.length_c   1.000
_cell.angle_alpha   90.00
_cell.angle_beta   90.00
_cell.angle_gamma   90.00
#
_symmetry.space_group_name_H-M   'P 1'
#
loop_
_entity.id
_entity.type
_entity.pdbx_description
1 polymer ?
#
loop_
_entity_poly.entity_id
_entity_poly.type
_entity_poly.pdbx_seq_one_letter_code
_entity_poly.pdbx_strand_id
1 'polypeptide(L)'
;MTKEIPIILSSASHPKLKFKGMSLFERDEGMEFFKAEVEHLQSITGIDNDNVQPASEDDFLFDGDDVEVEQHNTEIDRYLITPFSGDLLILNTMPIIKNIFLKYNIALPSSASVERLFSVAGDICTK
;
A
#
# COMPACT_ATOMS: atom_id res chain seq x y z
N MET A 1 13.05 -3.28 21.82
CA MET A 1 11.68 -3.50 21.31
C MET A 1 11.79 -3.43 19.80
N THR A 2 12.04 -4.56 19.15
CA THR A 2 12.12 -4.65 17.69
C THR A 2 10.71 -4.38 17.16
N LYS A 3 10.52 -3.27 16.44
CA LYS A 3 9.24 -2.99 15.79
C LYS A 3 9.05 -4.02 14.68
N GLU A 4 7.86 -4.63 14.63
CA GLU A 4 7.51 -5.60 13.59
C GLU A 4 7.61 -4.92 12.20
N ILE A 5 8.28 -5.56 11.24
CA ILE A 5 8.49 -5.06 9.86
C ILE A 5 7.17 -4.57 9.21
N PRO A 6 6.02 -5.26 9.35
CA PRO A 6 4.73 -4.78 8.84
C PRO A 6 4.32 -3.40 9.36
N ILE A 7 4.63 -3.07 10.62
CA ILE A 7 4.30 -1.76 11.22
C ILE A 7 5.17 -0.66 10.60
N ILE A 8 6.44 -0.96 10.35
CA ILE A 8 7.38 -0.06 9.69
C ILE A 8 6.91 0.22 8.26
N LEU A 9 6.57 -0.81 7.50
CA LEU A 9 6.08 -0.69 6.12
C LEU A 9 4.71 0.01 6.03
N SER A 10 3.79 -0.27 6.96
CA SER A 10 2.52 0.45 7.08
C SER A 10 2.75 1.95 7.29
N SER A 11 3.62 2.32 8.23
CA SER A 11 3.94 3.73 8.50
C SER A 11 4.63 4.39 7.31
N ALA A 12 5.65 3.73 6.75
CA ALA A 12 6.46 4.25 5.63
C ALA A 12 5.62 4.51 4.38
N SER A 13 4.68 3.60 4.06
CA SER A 13 3.80 3.72 2.89
C SER A 13 2.62 4.69 3.08
N HIS A 14 2.35 5.16 4.30
CA HIS A 14 1.26 6.09 4.54
C HIS A 14 1.71 7.56 4.29
N PRO A 15 1.12 8.30 3.33
CA PRO A 15 1.59 9.63 2.91
C PRO A 15 1.75 10.67 4.05
N LYS A 16 0.82 10.66 5.01
CA LYS A 16 0.85 11.53 6.21
C LYS A 16 1.90 11.13 7.26
N LEU A 17 2.19 9.83 7.39
CA LEU A 17 3.06 9.31 8.45
C LEU A 17 4.49 9.18 7.93
N LYS A 18 4.72 8.43 6.85
CA LYS A 18 6.06 8.07 6.38
C LYS A 18 6.92 7.58 7.55
N PHE A 19 8.06 8.24 7.78
CA PHE A 19 8.98 7.96 8.90
C PHE A 19 8.75 8.89 10.10
N LYS A 20 7.64 9.64 10.15
CA LYS A 20 7.33 10.57 11.24
C LYS A 20 7.11 9.77 12.54
N GLY A 21 7.93 10.04 13.54
CA GLY A 21 7.90 9.36 14.84
C GLY A 21 8.93 8.23 15.01
N MET A 22 9.81 8.03 14.03
CA MET A 22 10.98 7.15 14.15
C MET A 22 12.24 7.98 14.47
N SER A 23 13.21 7.38 15.18
CA SER A 23 14.55 7.96 15.31
C SER A 23 15.30 7.93 13.98
N LEU A 24 16.42 8.66 13.87
CA LEU A 24 17.23 8.67 12.64
C LEU A 24 17.71 7.27 12.25
N PHE A 25 18.19 6.49 13.23
CA PHE A 25 18.66 5.12 12.99
C PHE A 25 17.52 4.20 12.51
N GLU A 26 16.36 4.26 13.17
CA GLU A 26 15.18 3.48 12.77
C GLU A 26 14.63 3.90 11.39
N ARG A 27 14.80 5.18 11.03
CA ARG A 27 14.41 5.69 9.72
C ARG A 27 15.29 5.12 8.61
N ASP A 28 16.60 5.05 8.82
CA ASP A 28 17.52 4.51 7.82
C ASP A 28 17.27 3.01 7.61
N GLU A 29 17.11 2.25 8.70
CA GLU A 29 16.73 0.83 8.66
C GLU A 29 15.35 0.63 7.99
N GLY A 30 14.36 1.44 8.37
CA GLY A 30 13.02 1.40 7.77
C GLY A 30 13.02 1.80 6.29
N MET A 31 13.93 2.67 5.86
CA MET A 31 14.10 3.04 4.46
C MET A 31 14.67 1.88 3.64
N GLU A 32 15.63 1.13 4.19
CA GLU A 32 16.16 -0.08 3.54
C GLU A 32 15.05 -1.12 3.35
N PHE A 33 14.26 -1.40 4.39
CA PHE A 33 13.13 -2.31 4.27
C PHE A 33 12.08 -1.84 3.26
N PHE A 34 11.79 -0.53 3.23
CA PHE A 34 10.83 0.02 2.28
C PHE A 34 11.31 -0.06 0.83
N LYS A 35 12.60 0.23 0.58
CA LYS A 35 13.22 0.08 -0.75
C LYS A 35 13.20 -1.37 -1.23
N ALA A 36 13.61 -2.30 -0.36
CA ALA A 36 13.59 -3.73 -0.69
C ALA A 36 12.18 -4.22 -1.03
N GLU A 37 11.15 -3.74 -0.32
CA GLU A 37 9.76 -4.08 -0.59
C GLU A 37 9.26 -3.52 -1.93
N VAL A 38 9.66 -2.29 -2.27
CA VAL A 38 9.37 -1.68 -3.58
C VAL A 38 9.99 -2.51 -4.71
N GLU A 39 11.28 -2.87 -4.59
CA GLU A 39 11.98 -3.72 -5.58
C GLU A 39 11.33 -5.10 -5.72
N HIS A 40 10.96 -5.71 -4.60
CA HIS A 40 10.27 -7.00 -4.57
C HIS A 40 8.91 -6.94 -5.29
N LEU A 41 8.10 -5.90 -5.03
CA LEU A 41 6.83 -5.74 -5.73
C LEU A 41 7.00 -5.39 -7.20
N GLN A 42 7.98 -4.56 -7.57
CA GLN A 42 8.31 -4.28 -8.97
C GLN A 42 8.58 -5.57 -9.75
N SER A 43 9.35 -6.49 -9.15
CA SER A 43 9.63 -7.80 -9.76
C SER A 43 8.40 -8.70 -9.89
N ILE A 44 7.41 -8.58 -9.00
CA ILE A 44 6.21 -9.43 -8.99
C ILE A 44 5.14 -8.91 -9.94
N THR A 45 4.89 -7.60 -9.91
CA THR A 45 3.80 -7.01 -10.71
C THR A 45 4.13 -6.95 -12.20
N GLY A 46 5.36 -7.30 -12.61
CA GLY A 46 5.75 -7.31 -14.02
C GLY A 46 5.48 -5.97 -14.70
N ILE A 47 5.50 -4.86 -13.95
CA ILE A 47 5.43 -3.51 -14.49
C ILE A 47 6.81 -3.24 -15.09
N ASP A 48 7.09 -3.93 -16.18
CA ASP A 48 8.10 -3.55 -17.14
C ASP A 48 7.54 -2.30 -17.82
N ASN A 49 8.35 -1.26 -17.96
CA ASN A 49 7.97 -0.04 -18.68
C ASN A 49 7.80 -0.27 -20.19
N ASP A 50 7.78 -1.51 -20.63
CA ASP A 50 7.60 -1.89 -22.02
C ASP A 50 6.76 -3.18 -22.08
N ASN A 51 5.68 -3.10 -22.86
CA ASN A 51 4.93 -4.22 -23.44
C ASN A 51 3.66 -4.71 -22.70
N VAL A 52 2.53 -4.27 -23.24
CA VAL A 52 1.16 -4.74 -22.99
C VAL A 52 0.97 -6.17 -23.50
N GLN A 53 0.46 -7.09 -22.67
CA GLN A 53 -0.56 -8.08 -23.08
C GLN A 53 -1.27 -8.74 -21.89
N PRO A 54 -2.56 -9.11 -22.02
CA PRO A 54 -3.45 -9.39 -20.89
C PRO A 54 -3.57 -10.89 -20.60
N ALA A 55 -3.79 -11.24 -19.33
CA ALA A 55 -4.76 -12.25 -18.85
C ALA A 55 -4.35 -12.82 -17.48
N SER A 56 -5.11 -12.48 -16.43
CA SER A 56 -5.79 -13.48 -15.60
C SER A 56 -6.73 -12.77 -14.63
N GLU A 57 -7.89 -13.40 -14.45
CA GLU A 57 -9.11 -12.86 -13.89
C GLU A 57 -9.05 -12.85 -12.36
N ASP A 58 -8.63 -11.74 -11.77
CA ASP A 58 -8.91 -11.39 -10.36
C ASP A 58 -9.08 -9.86 -10.25
N ASP A 59 -9.95 -9.33 -11.11
CA ASP A 59 -10.10 -7.90 -11.38
C ASP A 59 -11.22 -7.27 -10.53
N PHE A 60 -11.17 -7.44 -9.21
CA PHE A 60 -12.19 -6.88 -8.30
C PHE A 60 -11.78 -5.56 -7.62
N LEU A 61 -10.62 -4.97 -7.94
CA LEU A 61 -10.14 -3.75 -7.28
C LEU A 61 -9.37 -2.72 -8.14
N PHE A 62 -9.29 -2.89 -9.47
CA PHE A 62 -8.43 -2.05 -10.30
C PHE A 62 -9.17 -1.46 -11.50
N ASP A 63 -9.86 -0.34 -11.27
CA ASP A 63 -10.17 0.57 -12.37
C ASP A 63 -8.90 1.37 -12.68
N GLY A 64 -8.29 1.06 -13.82
CA GLY A 64 -7.08 1.70 -14.33
C GLY A 64 -7.41 3.04 -14.95
N ASP A 65 -7.10 4.12 -14.25
CA ASP A 65 -7.00 5.45 -14.84
C ASP A 65 -5.56 5.62 -15.35
N ASP A 66 -5.41 5.83 -16.66
CA ASP A 66 -4.13 5.99 -17.34
C ASP A 66 -3.42 7.25 -16.83
N VAL A 67 -2.43 7.08 -15.94
CA VAL A 67 -1.57 8.17 -15.48
C VAL A 67 -0.24 8.12 -16.23
N GLU A 68 -0.01 9.14 -17.06
CA GLU A 68 1.25 9.38 -17.78
C GLU A 68 2.45 9.35 -16.82
N VAL A 69 3.35 8.39 -17.04
CA VAL A 69 4.54 8.17 -16.19
C VAL A 69 5.68 9.04 -16.70
N GLU A 70 5.85 10.23 -16.11
CA GLU A 70 7.05 11.04 -16.36
C GLU A 70 8.30 10.36 -15.79
N GLN A 71 9.21 10.03 -16.72
CA GLN A 71 10.49 9.37 -16.51
C GLN A 71 11.55 10.36 -15.99
N HIS A 72 11.98 10.21 -14.72
CA HIS A 72 13.39 10.24 -14.30
C HIS A 72 13.63 10.08 -12.78
N ASN A 73 12.57 10.05 -11.97
CA ASN A 73 12.69 9.73 -10.54
C ASN A 73 12.03 8.38 -10.30
N THR A 74 12.70 7.49 -9.56
CA THR A 74 12.03 6.27 -9.11
C THR A 74 10.76 6.65 -8.33
N GLU A 75 9.70 5.86 -8.41
CA GLU A 75 8.42 6.19 -7.76
C GLU A 75 8.60 6.50 -6.27
N ILE A 76 9.54 5.82 -5.61
CA ILE A 76 9.95 6.06 -4.22
C ILE A 76 10.56 7.45 -4.02
N ASP A 77 11.44 7.93 -4.90
CA ASP A 77 12.01 9.28 -4.79
C ASP A 77 10.90 10.33 -4.89
N ARG A 78 9.98 10.18 -5.86
CA ARG A 78 8.82 11.05 -6.04
C ARG A 78 7.94 11.06 -4.78
N TYR A 79 7.72 9.91 -4.17
CA TYR A 79 6.95 9.81 -2.94
C TYR A 79 7.62 10.48 -1.75
N LEU A 80 8.94 10.33 -1.58
CA LEU A 80 9.66 10.89 -0.44
C LEU A 80 9.66 12.42 -0.45
N ILE A 81 9.79 13.04 -1.63
CA ILE A 81 9.78 14.51 -1.78
C ILE A 81 8.36 15.11 -1.71
N THR A 82 7.33 14.34 -2.07
CA THR A 82 5.97 14.88 -2.17
C THR A 82 5.36 15.12 -0.78
N PRO A 83 4.94 16.36 -0.45
CA PRO A 83 4.27 16.64 0.82
C PRO A 83 2.84 16.07 0.84
N PHE A 84 2.33 15.78 2.04
CA PHE A 84 0.96 15.31 2.21
C PHE A 84 -0.04 16.45 2.01
N SER A 85 -0.93 16.32 1.03
CA SER A 85 -1.93 17.34 0.66
C SER A 85 -3.24 17.28 1.45
N GLY A 86 -3.37 16.34 2.40
CA GLY A 86 -4.61 16.15 3.18
C GLY A 86 -5.46 14.97 2.72
N ASP A 87 -5.24 14.46 1.51
CA ASP A 87 -5.91 13.29 0.95
C ASP A 87 -4.92 12.19 0.55
N LEU A 88 -5.46 11.03 0.15
CA LEU A 88 -4.69 9.89 -0.34
C LEU A 88 -4.70 9.80 -1.87
N LEU A 89 -5.22 10.80 -2.59
CA LEU A 89 -5.31 10.78 -4.05
C LEU A 89 -3.92 10.76 -4.71
N ILE A 90 -2.91 11.26 -4.00
CA ILE A 90 -1.51 11.16 -4.43
C ILE A 90 -1.07 9.72 -4.73
N LEU A 91 -1.61 8.72 -4.02
CA LEU A 91 -1.27 7.31 -4.24
C LEU A 91 -1.74 6.81 -5.62
N ASN A 92 -2.74 7.44 -6.25
CA ASN A 92 -3.15 7.06 -7.61
C ASN A 92 -2.08 7.36 -8.65
N THR A 93 -1.18 8.31 -8.37
CA THR A 93 -0.02 8.60 -9.23
C THR A 93 1.18 7.70 -8.96
N MET A 94 1.08 6.78 -8.00
CA MET A 94 2.18 5.96 -7.49
C MET A 94 1.69 4.51 -7.29
N PRO A 95 1.55 3.72 -8.37
CA PRO A 95 0.92 2.40 -8.33
C PRO A 95 1.64 1.40 -7.41
N ILE A 96 2.97 1.39 -7.36
CA ILE A 96 3.72 0.46 -6.53
C ILE A 96 3.54 0.79 -5.05
N ILE A 97 3.65 2.08 -4.69
CA ILE A 97 3.51 2.55 -3.31
C ILE A 97 2.06 2.41 -2.85
N LYS A 98 1.10 2.62 -3.74
CA LYS A 98 -0.31 2.30 -3.50
C LYS A 98 -0.48 0.83 -3.16
N ASN A 99 0.14 -0.09 -3.90
CA ASN A 99 0.07 -1.51 -3.58
C ASN A 99 0.68 -1.86 -2.21
N ILE A 100 1.83 -1.26 -1.85
CA ILE A 100 2.40 -1.42 -0.51
C ILE A 100 1.43 -0.87 0.55
N PHE A 101 0.89 0.32 0.32
CA PHE A 101 -0.07 0.94 1.23
C PHE A 101 -1.27 0.05 1.44
N LEU A 102 -1.87 -0.48 0.37
CA LEU A 102 -3.00 -1.39 0.43
C LEU A 102 -2.65 -2.69 1.18
N LYS A 103 -1.49 -3.30 0.86
CA LYS A 103 -1.02 -4.54 1.48
C LYS A 103 -0.85 -4.45 3.00
N TYR A 104 -0.33 -3.33 3.51
CA TYR A 104 0.02 -3.19 4.92
C TYR A 104 -0.94 -2.32 5.74
N ASN A 105 -1.74 -1.45 5.11
CA ASN A 105 -2.65 -0.54 5.80
C ASN A 105 -4.13 -0.89 5.64
N ILE A 106 -4.51 -1.73 4.66
CA ILE A 106 -5.87 -2.25 4.67
C ILE A 106 -5.97 -3.29 5.78
N ALA A 107 -6.91 -3.08 6.70
CA ALA A 107 -7.36 -4.15 7.55
C ALA A 107 -7.89 -5.26 6.64
N LEU A 108 -7.20 -6.41 6.56
CA LEU A 108 -7.89 -7.66 6.26
C LEU A 108 -9.16 -7.61 7.12
N PRO A 109 -10.38 -7.71 6.53
CA PRO A 109 -11.60 -7.58 7.29
C PRO A 109 -11.54 -8.61 8.41
N SER A 110 -11.23 -8.11 9.60
CA SER A 110 -11.10 -8.92 10.80
C SER A 110 -12.46 -9.58 11.00
N SER A 111 -12.43 -10.85 11.42
CA SER A 111 -13.62 -11.63 11.73
C SER A 111 -14.63 -10.84 12.58
N ALA A 112 -14.22 -9.81 13.33
CA ALA A 112 -15.10 -8.88 14.05
C ALA A 112 -16.25 -8.25 13.22
N SER A 113 -16.05 -7.83 11.97
CA SER A 113 -17.18 -7.33 11.13
C SER A 113 -18.12 -8.47 10.72
N VAL A 114 -17.54 -9.63 10.44
CA VAL A 114 -18.26 -10.85 10.06
C VAL A 114 -19.06 -11.39 11.26
N GLU A 115 -18.47 -11.42 12.45
CA GLU A 115 -19.08 -11.77 13.74
C GLU A 115 -20.20 -10.79 14.09
N ARG A 116 -20.03 -9.49 13.84
CA ARG A 116 -21.10 -8.50 14.05
C ARG A 116 -22.27 -8.73 13.11
N LEU A 117 -22.02 -9.07 11.85
CA LEU A 117 -23.06 -9.38 10.87
C LEU A 117 -23.81 -10.67 11.22
N PHE A 118 -23.08 -11.74 11.58
CA PHE A 118 -23.69 -13.01 11.98
C PHE A 118 -24.36 -12.96 13.35
N SER A 119 -23.88 -12.12 14.27
CA SER A 119 -24.56 -11.89 15.55
C SER A 119 -25.94 -11.27 15.36
N VAL A 120 -26.07 -10.30 14.45
CA VAL A 120 -27.37 -9.68 14.13
C VAL A 120 -28.26 -10.61 13.31
N ALA A 121 -27.68 -11.42 12.39
CA ALA A 121 -28.44 -12.42 11.64
C ALA A 121 -28.97 -13.54 12.54
N GLY A 122 -28.28 -13.86 13.65
CA GLY A 122 -28.76 -14.79 14.67
C GLY A 122 -30.15 -14.42 15.22
N ASP A 123 -30.39 -13.13 15.46
CA ASP A 123 -31.68 -12.61 15.95
C ASP A 123 -32.81 -12.68 14.91
N ILE A 124 -32.48 -12.74 13.62
CA ILE A 124 -33.44 -12.85 12.50
C ILE A 124 -33.78 -14.31 12.23
N CYS A 125 -32.81 -15.21 12.34
CA CYS A 125 -32.93 -16.63 11.96
C CYS A 125 -33.39 -17.56 13.09
N THR A 126 -33.57 -17.09 14.33
CA THR A 126 -34.02 -17.90 15.48
C THR A 126 -35.46 -17.61 15.94
N LYS A 127 -36.31 -17.06 15.08
CA LYS A 127 -37.77 -17.02 15.31
C LYS A 127 -38.49 -18.18 14.63
#